data_AF-A0A7K1DNI2-F1
#
_entry.id   AF-A0A7K1DNI2-F1
#
_cell.length_a   1.000
_cell.length_b   1.000
_cell.length_c   1.000
_cell.angle_alpha   90.00
_cell.angle_beta   90.00
_cell.angle_gamma   90.00
#
_symmetry.space_group_name_H-M   'P 1'
#
loop_
_entity.id
_entity.type
_entity.pdbx_description
1 polymer ?
#
loop_
_entity_poly.entity_id
_entity_poly.type
_entity_poly.pdbx_seq_one_letter_code
_entity_poly.pdbx_strand_id
1 'polypeptide(L)'
;MNSYEEGDKIILDVVRFEHIWKKDAMDFPAPNLWRWTINTTTGKVTEEQIDDRGAEFPRVNDAVIGSKHRFGYEMSMGNAGFGEVDAGAILKYDREAGNCTSIELGKGRVCGEAVFVAADGAKSEDDGYVMTYVYDQSQDSSEFVIFDAKTMSDEPIATVQLPRIPFGFHGSWVPATVAN
;
A
#
# COMPACT_ATOMS: atom_id res chain seq x y z
N MET A 1 2.48 -5.00 -6.17
CA MET A 1 1.03 -4.85 -5.95
C MET A 1 0.27 -6.08 -6.38
N ASN A 2 0.07 -6.33 -7.68
CA ASN A 2 -0.68 -7.49 -8.17
C ASN A 2 -0.23 -7.86 -9.58
N SER A 3 -0.64 -9.02 -10.09
CA SER A 3 -0.43 -9.39 -11.49
C SER A 3 -1.65 -10.10 -12.06
N TYR A 4 -1.85 -10.00 -13.37
CA TYR A 4 -2.95 -10.68 -14.07
C TYR A 4 -2.67 -10.81 -15.58
N GLU A 5 -3.41 -11.70 -16.24
CA GLU A 5 -3.36 -11.89 -17.68
C GLU A 5 -4.44 -11.06 -18.40
N GLU A 6 -4.08 -10.46 -19.54
CA GLU A 6 -5.01 -9.77 -20.44
C GLU A 6 -4.67 -10.12 -21.90
N GLY A 7 -5.31 -11.16 -22.42
CA GLY A 7 -5.02 -11.69 -23.75
C GLY A 7 -3.62 -12.30 -23.82
N ASP A 8 -2.76 -11.77 -24.70
CA ASP A 8 -1.37 -12.20 -24.85
C ASP A 8 -0.39 -11.39 -23.98
N LYS A 9 -0.90 -10.77 -22.90
CA LYS A 9 -0.11 -9.94 -22.00
C LYS A 9 -0.21 -10.42 -20.56
N ILE A 10 0.90 -10.36 -19.84
CA ILE A 10 0.93 -10.39 -18.37
C ILE A 10 1.18 -8.96 -17.90
N ILE A 11 0.28 -8.44 -17.07
CA ILE A 11 0.40 -7.14 -16.43
C ILE A 11 0.87 -7.37 -15.00
N LEU A 12 1.91 -6.65 -14.58
CA LEU A 12 2.42 -6.67 -13.21
C LEU A 12 2.52 -5.24 -12.70
N ASP A 13 1.83 -4.94 -11.61
CA ASP A 13 2.05 -3.73 -10.84
C ASP A 13 3.03 -4.05 -9.71
N VAL A 14 4.19 -3.40 -9.73
CA VAL A 14 5.33 -3.69 -8.86
C VAL A 14 5.87 -2.40 -8.25
N VAL A 15 6.41 -2.50 -7.05
CA VAL A 15 7.17 -1.42 -6.46
C VAL A 15 8.64 -1.63 -6.84
N ARG A 16 9.27 -0.59 -7.40
CA ARG A 16 10.62 -0.66 -7.96
C ARG A 16 11.50 0.43 -7.36
N PHE A 17 12.72 0.05 -7.02
CA PHE A 17 13.83 0.96 -6.77
C PHE A 17 14.61 1.20 -8.08
N GLU A 18 15.05 2.44 -8.32
CA GLU A 18 15.94 2.74 -9.46
C GLU A 18 17.25 1.93 -9.37
N HIS A 19 17.82 1.84 -8.16
CA HIS A 19 18.96 1.03 -7.80
C HIS A 19 18.93 0.70 -6.31
N ILE A 20 19.72 -0.29 -5.87
CA ILE A 20 19.99 -0.52 -4.45
C ILE A 20 21.47 -0.83 -4.27
N TRP A 21 22.05 -0.39 -3.16
CA TRP A 21 23.40 -0.73 -2.70
C TRP A 21 24.51 -0.47 -3.71
N LYS A 22 24.33 0.52 -4.58
CA LYS A 22 25.32 0.86 -5.62
C LYS A 22 26.54 1.54 -5.00
N LYS A 23 26.34 2.35 -3.96
CA LYS A 23 27.39 3.04 -3.20
C LYS A 23 27.63 2.44 -1.83
N ASP A 24 26.58 2.23 -1.03
CA ASP A 24 26.66 1.70 0.34
C ASP A 24 25.31 1.12 0.80
N ALA A 25 25.24 0.62 2.04
CA ALA A 25 24.04 -0.05 2.58
C ALA A 25 22.82 0.88 2.70
N MET A 26 23.01 2.20 2.69
CA MET A 26 21.96 3.21 2.77
C MET A 26 21.62 3.83 1.40
N ASP A 27 22.27 3.36 0.33
CA ASP A 27 22.03 3.80 -1.05
C ASP A 27 20.86 3.04 -1.67
N PHE A 28 19.65 3.38 -1.22
CA PHE A 28 18.41 2.93 -1.83
C PHE A 28 17.46 4.13 -1.92
N PRO A 29 17.13 4.59 -3.15
CA PRO A 29 16.24 5.73 -3.36
C PRO A 29 14.80 5.38 -2.96
N ALA A 30 13.89 6.35 -3.04
CA ALA A 30 12.49 6.07 -2.81
C ALA A 30 11.99 4.98 -3.79
N PRO A 31 11.29 3.94 -3.30
CA PRO A 31 10.61 3.00 -4.16
C PRO A 31 9.37 3.65 -4.77
N ASN A 32 9.09 3.39 -6.04
CA ASN A 32 7.91 3.92 -6.73
C ASN A 32 7.04 2.80 -7.29
N LEU A 33 5.75 3.06 -7.53
CA LEU A 33 4.85 2.14 -8.22
C LEU A 33 5.09 2.17 -9.74
N TRP A 34 5.32 1.00 -10.31
CA TRP A 34 5.52 0.78 -11.73
C TRP A 34 4.58 -0.30 -12.26
N ARG A 35 4.27 -0.22 -13.55
CA ARG A 35 3.59 -1.28 -14.30
C ARG A 35 4.54 -1.86 -15.33
N TRP A 36 4.71 -3.18 -15.30
CA TRP A 36 5.35 -3.95 -16.35
C TRP A 36 4.30 -4.68 -17.17
N THR A 37 4.42 -4.58 -18.50
CA THR A 37 3.60 -5.34 -19.45
C THR A 37 4.50 -6.26 -20.23
N ILE A 38 4.30 -7.57 -20.07
CA ILE A 38 5.03 -8.62 -20.77
C ILE A 38 4.13 -9.17 -21.86
N ASN A 39 4.49 -9.00 -23.13
CA ASN A 39 3.80 -9.64 -24.24
C ASN A 39 4.32 -11.07 -24.43
N THR A 40 3.47 -12.07 -24.21
CA THR A 40 3.86 -13.48 -24.21
C THR A 40 4.10 -14.04 -25.61
N THR A 41 3.55 -13.40 -26.66
CA THR A 41 3.79 -13.76 -28.06
C THR A 41 5.18 -13.33 -28.56
N THR A 42 5.62 -12.12 -28.21
CA THR A 42 6.85 -11.49 -28.73
C THR A 42 8.01 -11.51 -27.73
N GLY A 43 7.73 -11.77 -26.45
CA GLY A 43 8.70 -11.65 -25.36
C GLY A 43 9.06 -10.20 -24.98
N LYS A 44 8.44 -9.19 -25.60
CA LYS A 44 8.70 -7.78 -25.31
C LYS A 44 8.15 -7.41 -23.94
N VAL A 45 8.97 -6.70 -23.15
CA VAL A 45 8.57 -6.07 -21.89
C VAL A 45 8.56 -4.55 -22.05
N THR A 46 7.52 -3.88 -21.56
CA THR A 46 7.48 -2.42 -21.41
C THR A 46 7.23 -2.06 -19.96
N GLU A 47 7.83 -0.96 -19.51
CA GLU A 47 7.66 -0.43 -18.17
C GLU A 47 7.07 0.99 -18.21
N GLU A 48 6.21 1.28 -17.24
CA GLU A 48 5.56 2.58 -17.05
C GLU A 48 5.60 2.92 -15.57
N GLN A 49 6.16 4.07 -15.20
CA GLN A 49 6.07 4.58 -13.85
C GLN A 49 4.67 5.16 -13.64
N ILE A 50 3.97 4.68 -12.61
CA ILE A 50 2.58 5.04 -12.32
C ILE A 50 2.51 6.23 -11.37
N ASP A 51 3.49 6.37 -10.48
CA ASP A 51 3.56 7.42 -9.49
C ASP A 51 5.02 7.80 -9.20
N ASP A 52 5.24 9.07 -8.91
CA ASP A 52 6.56 9.61 -8.54
C ASP A 52 6.75 9.63 -7.01
N ARG A 53 5.67 9.44 -6.24
CA ARG A 53 5.75 9.36 -4.78
C ARG A 53 6.42 8.07 -4.32
N GLY A 54 7.22 8.21 -3.27
CA GLY A 54 7.84 7.09 -2.57
C GLY A 54 6.81 6.27 -1.79
N ALA A 55 6.65 5.00 -2.14
CA ALA A 55 5.66 4.11 -1.52
C ALA A 55 6.06 2.64 -1.63
N GLU A 56 5.61 1.83 -0.67
CA GLU A 56 5.88 0.39 -0.57
C GLU A 56 4.68 -0.33 0.08
N PHE A 57 4.86 -1.62 0.34
CA PHE A 57 3.92 -2.55 0.94
C PHE A 57 2.58 -2.57 0.22
N PRO A 58 2.58 -2.86 -1.10
CA PRO A 58 1.39 -2.77 -1.90
C PRO A 58 0.41 -3.91 -1.60
N ARG A 59 -0.86 -3.54 -1.44
CA ARG A 59 -1.99 -4.46 -1.24
C ARG A 59 -3.09 -4.19 -2.26
N VAL A 60 -3.88 -5.22 -2.51
CA VAL A 60 -5.15 -5.16 -3.24
C VAL A 60 -6.21 -5.84 -2.38
N ASN A 61 -7.47 -5.79 -2.81
CA ASN A 61 -8.48 -6.68 -2.24
C ASN A 61 -8.08 -8.13 -2.52
N ASP A 62 -8.01 -8.97 -1.49
CA ASP A 62 -7.60 -10.37 -1.61
C ASP A 62 -8.44 -11.16 -2.63
N ALA A 63 -9.70 -10.76 -2.86
CA ALA A 63 -10.59 -11.37 -3.85
C ALA A 63 -10.14 -11.19 -5.31
N VAL A 64 -9.22 -10.25 -5.59
CA VAL A 64 -8.70 -9.97 -6.94
C VAL A 64 -7.20 -10.26 -7.07
N ILE A 65 -6.58 -10.95 -6.11
CA ILE A 65 -5.19 -11.42 -6.25
C ILE A 65 -5.09 -12.31 -7.51
N GLY A 66 -4.13 -12.02 -8.37
CA GLY A 66 -3.93 -12.76 -9.63
C GLY A 66 -4.91 -12.38 -10.75
N SER A 67 -5.87 -11.48 -10.48
CA SER A 67 -6.92 -11.06 -11.41
C SER A 67 -6.85 -9.56 -11.70
N LYS A 68 -7.50 -9.13 -12.79
CA LYS A 68 -7.60 -7.70 -13.11
C LYS A 68 -8.28 -6.98 -11.94
N HIS A 69 -7.63 -5.93 -11.46
CA HIS A 69 -8.07 -5.15 -10.31
C HIS A 69 -8.13 -3.67 -10.69
N ARG A 70 -9.04 -2.93 -10.08
CA ARG A 70 -9.15 -1.49 -10.23
C ARG A 70 -8.42 -0.74 -9.13
N PHE A 71 -8.44 -1.24 -7.91
CA PHE A 71 -7.91 -0.54 -6.75
C PHE A 71 -6.67 -1.20 -6.19
N GLY A 72 -5.82 -0.39 -5.57
CA GLY A 72 -4.66 -0.87 -4.84
C GLY A 72 -4.26 0.14 -3.78
N TYR A 73 -3.63 -0.33 -2.72
CA TYR A 73 -3.27 0.45 -1.55
C TYR A 73 -1.79 0.29 -1.27
N GLU A 74 -1.13 1.37 -0.89
CA GLU A 74 0.28 1.37 -0.47
C GLU A 74 0.44 2.24 0.76
N MET A 75 1.58 2.10 1.43
CA MET A 75 1.97 3.03 2.46
C MET A 75 3.17 3.87 1.98
N SER A 76 3.16 5.15 2.34
CA SER A 76 4.31 6.04 2.21
C SER A 76 4.90 6.30 3.59
N MET A 77 6.21 6.08 3.72
CA MET A 77 6.94 6.33 4.95
C MET A 77 7.38 7.79 5.11
N GLY A 78 7.14 8.67 4.11
CA GLY A 78 7.82 9.96 4.04
C GLY A 78 9.34 9.75 4.09
N ASN A 79 10.04 10.48 4.97
CA ASN A 79 11.46 10.31 5.26
C ASN A 79 11.76 9.44 6.50
N ALA A 80 10.77 8.70 7.01
CA ALA A 80 10.93 7.89 8.21
C ALA A 80 12.01 6.81 8.04
N GLY A 81 12.94 6.73 9.01
CA GLY A 81 14.08 5.81 8.97
C GLY A 81 15.40 6.44 8.52
N PHE A 82 15.38 7.66 7.97
CA PHE A 82 16.58 8.36 7.45
C PHE A 82 16.82 9.75 8.07
N GLY A 83 16.05 10.15 9.08
CA GLY A 83 16.16 11.48 9.71
C GLY A 83 14.91 11.88 10.49
N GLU A 84 14.58 13.17 10.47
CA GLU A 84 13.26 13.62 10.95
C GLU A 84 12.16 12.93 10.14
N VAL A 85 11.19 12.39 10.87
CA VAL A 85 10.04 11.69 10.29
C VAL A 85 9.07 12.74 9.73
N ASP A 86 9.11 12.91 8.41
CA ASP A 86 8.00 13.55 7.69
C ASP A 86 6.72 12.72 7.83
N ALA A 87 5.59 13.31 7.44
CA ALA A 87 4.32 12.61 7.50
C ALA A 87 4.33 11.38 6.59
N GLY A 88 3.99 10.22 7.15
CA GLY A 88 3.61 9.07 6.36
C GLY A 88 2.18 9.21 5.84
N ALA A 89 1.82 8.36 4.88
CA ALA A 89 0.50 8.38 4.27
C ALA A 89 0.04 6.98 3.88
N ILE A 90 -1.28 6.79 3.78
CA ILE A 90 -1.88 5.63 3.13
C ILE A 90 -2.35 6.09 1.75
N LEU A 91 -1.91 5.42 0.70
CA LEU A 91 -2.23 5.74 -0.68
C LEU A 91 -3.28 4.76 -1.21
N LYS A 92 -4.24 5.26 -1.99
CA LYS A 92 -5.18 4.46 -2.78
C LYS A 92 -5.08 4.85 -4.23
N TYR A 93 -4.82 3.87 -5.08
CA TYR A 93 -4.79 4.01 -6.52
C TYR A 93 -6.12 3.55 -7.13
N ASP A 94 -6.68 4.35 -8.04
CA ASP A 94 -7.75 3.93 -8.95
C ASP A 94 -7.14 3.79 -10.36
N ARG A 95 -6.96 2.54 -10.80
CA ARG A 95 -6.28 2.19 -12.05
C ARG A 95 -7.13 2.42 -13.29
N GLU A 96 -8.45 2.62 -13.14
CA GLU A 96 -9.32 3.02 -14.25
C GLU A 96 -9.38 4.54 -14.38
N ALA A 97 -9.48 5.26 -13.26
CA ALA A 97 -9.50 6.72 -13.26
C ALA A 97 -8.11 7.35 -13.46
N GLY A 98 -7.04 6.59 -13.21
CA GLY A 98 -5.66 7.06 -13.32
C GLY A 98 -5.26 8.06 -12.23
N ASN A 99 -5.94 8.03 -11.08
CA ASN A 99 -5.66 8.92 -9.96
C ASN A 99 -5.22 8.16 -8.71
N CYS A 100 -4.70 8.91 -7.75
CA CYS A 100 -4.36 8.40 -6.43
C CYS A 100 -4.79 9.40 -5.37
N THR A 101 -5.45 8.89 -4.32
CA THR A 101 -5.90 9.65 -3.16
C THR A 101 -5.09 9.20 -1.95
N SER A 102 -4.77 10.12 -1.04
CA SER A 102 -4.02 9.80 0.17
C SER A 102 -4.76 10.18 1.45
N ILE A 103 -4.52 9.43 2.51
CA ILE A 103 -4.75 9.84 3.89
C ILE A 103 -3.40 10.26 4.46
N GLU A 104 -3.24 11.54 4.76
CA GLU A 104 -2.00 12.09 5.34
C GLU A 104 -2.04 11.96 6.86
N LEU A 105 -1.07 11.26 7.47
CA LEU A 105 -1.11 10.96 8.90
C LEU A 105 -0.69 12.13 9.80
N GLY A 106 -0.08 13.16 9.20
CA GLY A 106 0.49 14.31 9.90
C GLY A 106 1.94 14.11 10.33
N LYS A 107 2.61 15.22 10.67
CA LYS A 107 4.04 15.26 10.98
C LYS A 107 4.40 14.30 12.13
N GLY A 108 5.48 13.53 11.97
CA GLY A 108 5.96 12.61 13.00
C GLY A 108 5.14 11.33 13.15
N ARG A 109 4.17 11.09 12.26
CA ARG A 109 3.31 9.90 12.26
C ARG A 109 3.54 9.04 11.01
N VAL A 110 3.74 7.75 11.21
CA VAL A 110 4.12 6.79 10.13
C VAL A 110 3.34 5.52 10.31
N CYS A 111 2.76 5.00 9.23
CA CYS A 111 2.07 3.72 9.24
C CYS A 111 3.01 2.55 8.97
N GLY A 112 2.54 1.32 9.21
CA GLY A 112 3.11 0.12 8.60
C GLY A 112 2.32 -0.29 7.35
N GLU A 113 2.54 -1.52 6.89
CA GLU A 113 1.75 -2.11 5.80
C GLU A 113 0.24 -1.97 6.08
N ALA A 114 -0.48 -1.39 5.12
CA ALA A 114 -1.92 -1.20 5.20
C ALA A 114 -2.65 -2.41 4.60
N VAL A 115 -3.46 -3.08 5.39
CA VAL A 115 -4.18 -4.30 4.98
C VAL A 115 -5.63 -3.95 4.62
N PHE A 116 -6.05 -4.33 3.41
CA PHE A 116 -7.44 -4.23 2.99
C PHE A 116 -8.29 -5.38 3.55
N VAL A 117 -9.50 -5.08 4.02
CA VAL A 117 -10.50 -6.06 4.43
C VAL A 117 -11.86 -5.70 3.86
N ALA A 118 -12.44 -6.60 3.06
CA ALA A 118 -13.76 -6.40 2.48
C ALA A 118 -14.83 -6.29 3.57
N ALA A 119 -15.79 -5.38 3.39
CA ALA A 119 -16.98 -5.34 4.22
C ALA A 119 -17.86 -6.56 3.98
N ASP A 120 -18.65 -6.95 4.99
CA ASP A 120 -19.64 -8.00 4.79
C ASP A 120 -20.67 -7.56 3.73
N GLY A 121 -20.91 -8.43 2.76
CA GLY A 121 -21.78 -8.12 1.62
C GLY A 121 -21.27 -7.03 0.68
N ALA A 122 -19.96 -6.75 0.64
CA ALA A 122 -19.30 -5.79 -0.24
C ALA A 122 -19.87 -5.76 -1.68
N LYS A 123 -20.10 -4.56 -2.20
CA LYS A 123 -20.73 -4.31 -3.52
C LYS A 123 -19.75 -3.80 -4.58
N SER A 124 -18.59 -3.28 -4.18
CA SER A 124 -17.50 -2.89 -5.07
C SER A 124 -16.16 -3.41 -4.54
N GLU A 125 -15.14 -3.42 -5.40
CA GLU A 125 -13.81 -3.94 -5.08
C GLU A 125 -13.15 -3.20 -3.89
N ASP A 126 -13.46 -1.91 -3.71
CA ASP A 126 -13.00 -1.06 -2.61
C ASP A 126 -14.00 -0.92 -1.44
N ASP A 127 -15.09 -1.68 -1.46
CA ASP A 127 -16.12 -1.64 -0.40
C ASP A 127 -15.63 -2.42 0.82
N GLY A 128 -14.97 -1.70 1.73
CA GLY A 128 -14.31 -2.28 2.88
C GLY A 128 -13.46 -1.28 3.64
N TYR A 129 -12.47 -1.82 4.33
CA TYR A 129 -11.64 -1.12 5.29
C TYR A 129 -10.17 -1.25 4.92
N VAL A 130 -9.39 -0.21 5.21
CA VAL A 130 -7.93 -0.29 5.21
C VAL A 130 -7.47 -0.10 6.65
N MET A 131 -6.69 -1.04 7.14
CA MET A 131 -6.25 -1.08 8.53
C MET A 131 -4.73 -1.09 8.61
N THR A 132 -4.16 -0.34 9.54
CA THR A 132 -2.71 -0.31 9.76
C THR A 132 -2.38 0.09 11.19
N TYR A 133 -1.13 -0.14 11.59
CA TYR A 133 -0.56 0.47 12.79
C TYR A 133 0.06 1.82 12.42
N VAL A 134 -0.21 2.85 13.21
CA VAL A 134 0.43 4.17 13.10
C VAL A 134 1.28 4.40 14.34
N TYR A 135 2.57 4.67 14.16
CA TYR A 135 3.45 5.15 15.21
C TYR A 135 3.41 6.69 15.27
N ASP A 136 3.27 7.24 16.47
CA ASP A 136 3.34 8.68 16.75
C ASP A 136 4.62 8.98 17.55
N GLN A 137 5.57 9.66 16.91
CA GLN A 137 6.84 10.02 17.51
C GLN A 137 6.68 10.99 18.70
N SER A 138 5.67 11.85 18.70
CA SER A 138 5.49 12.85 19.76
C SER A 138 5.06 12.23 21.09
N GLN A 139 4.36 11.10 21.01
CA GLN A 139 3.85 10.37 22.18
C GLN A 139 4.64 9.09 22.49
N ASP A 140 5.57 8.71 21.61
CA ASP A 140 6.29 7.43 21.66
C ASP A 140 5.34 6.24 21.84
N SER A 141 4.24 6.25 21.09
CA SER A 141 3.18 5.25 21.16
C SER A 141 2.64 4.89 19.78
N SER A 142 1.73 3.93 19.73
CA SER A 142 1.15 3.49 18.47
C SER A 142 -0.36 3.38 18.57
N GLU A 143 -1.01 3.39 17.41
CA GLU A 143 -2.44 3.22 17.28
C GLU A 143 -2.70 2.16 16.21
N PHE A 144 -3.71 1.31 16.40
CA PHE A 144 -4.28 0.53 15.31
C PHE A 144 -5.50 1.29 14.77
N VAL A 145 -5.42 1.72 13.52
CA VAL A 145 -6.41 2.59 12.88
C VAL A 145 -7.13 1.85 11.77
N ILE A 146 -8.42 2.15 11.64
CA ILE A 146 -9.32 1.57 10.64
C ILE A 146 -9.95 2.71 9.85
N PHE A 147 -9.66 2.77 8.55
CA PHE A 147 -10.21 3.75 7.63
C PHE A 147 -11.22 3.10 6.69
N ASP A 148 -12.17 3.91 6.21
CA ASP A 148 -13.03 3.53 5.09
C ASP A 148 -12.20 3.52 3.79
N ALA A 149 -12.03 2.35 3.19
CA ALA A 149 -11.18 2.17 2.02
C ALA A 149 -11.74 2.86 0.76
N LYS A 150 -13.06 3.11 0.73
CA LYS A 150 -13.75 3.69 -0.40
C LYS A 150 -13.58 5.20 -0.44
N THR A 151 -13.91 5.85 0.66
CA THR A 151 -13.94 7.31 0.81
C THR A 151 -12.55 7.90 1.03
N MET A 152 -11.60 7.13 1.58
CA MET A 152 -10.27 7.62 1.96
C MET A 152 -10.34 8.91 2.80
N SER A 153 -11.32 8.99 3.70
CA SER A 153 -11.43 10.11 4.63
C SER A 153 -10.25 10.13 5.61
N ASP A 154 -9.74 11.32 5.92
CA ASP A 154 -8.70 11.52 6.93
C ASP A 154 -9.20 11.22 8.36
N GLU A 155 -10.52 11.10 8.57
CA GLU A 155 -11.10 10.68 9.83
C GLU A 155 -11.22 9.14 9.89
N PRO A 156 -10.51 8.46 10.81
CA PRO A 156 -10.64 7.01 10.95
C PRO A 156 -12.04 6.64 11.48
N ILE A 157 -12.58 5.52 10.99
CA ILE A 157 -13.82 4.92 11.52
C ILE A 157 -13.61 4.52 12.99
N ALA A 158 -12.44 3.95 13.28
CA ALA A 158 -12.07 3.53 14.62
C ALA A 158 -10.56 3.60 14.83
N THR A 159 -10.18 3.86 16.07
CA THR A 159 -8.78 3.89 16.53
C THR A 159 -8.67 3.12 17.85
N VAL A 160 -7.70 2.20 17.93
CA VAL A 160 -7.34 1.49 19.15
C VAL A 160 -5.98 1.99 19.61
N GLN A 161 -5.94 2.57 20.80
CA GLN A 161 -4.71 3.10 21.42
C GLN A 161 -3.83 1.95 21.93
N LEU A 162 -2.54 1.99 21.63
CA LEU A 162 -1.58 0.94 21.95
C LEU A 162 -0.28 1.53 22.53
N PRO A 163 0.48 0.77 23.34
CA PRO A 163 1.87 1.10 23.60
C PRO A 163 2.67 1.06 22.29
N ARG A 164 3.92 1.56 22.32
CA ARG A 164 4.81 1.51 21.16
C ARG A 164 4.89 0.11 20.55
N ILE A 165 4.50 0.01 19.28
CA ILE A 165 4.72 -1.17 18.45
C ILE A 165 5.95 -0.91 17.56
N PRO A 166 7.00 -1.75 17.60
CA PRO A 166 8.13 -1.63 16.67
C PRO A 166 7.69 -1.78 15.21
N PHE A 167 8.39 -1.11 14.29
CA PHE A 167 8.14 -1.28 12.86
C PHE A 167 8.29 -2.76 12.46
N GLY A 168 7.19 -3.35 12.01
CA GLY A 168 7.13 -4.71 11.49
C GLY A 168 7.37 -4.75 9.98
N PHE A 169 6.99 -5.87 9.38
CA PHE A 169 6.97 -6.06 7.93
C PHE A 169 5.53 -6.35 7.50
N HIS A 170 5.21 -7.62 7.25
CA HIS A 170 3.94 -8.02 6.67
C HIS A 170 2.95 -8.53 7.73
N GLY A 171 1.66 -8.36 7.45
CA GLY A 171 0.56 -8.95 8.20
C GLY A 171 -0.58 -9.39 7.29
N SER A 172 -1.45 -10.29 7.76
CA SER A 172 -2.62 -10.71 6.97
C SER A 172 -3.87 -10.68 7.84
N TRP A 173 -4.99 -10.32 7.22
CA TRP A 173 -6.30 -10.56 7.80
C TRP A 173 -6.72 -11.99 7.54
N VAL A 174 -7.23 -12.66 8.57
CA VAL A 174 -7.81 -14.00 8.45
C VAL A 174 -9.23 -13.95 9.01
N PRO A 175 -10.27 -14.15 8.16
CA PRO A 175 -11.63 -14.20 8.64
C PRO A 175 -11.82 -15.30 9.69
N ALA A 176 -12.67 -15.06 10.69
CA ALA A 176 -12.97 -16.06 11.73
C ALA A 176 -13.55 -17.37 11.16
N THR A 177 -14.16 -17.34 9.97
CA THR A 177 -14.67 -18.52 9.25
C THR A 177 -13.57 -19.44 8.72
N VAL A 178 -12.33 -18.96 8.64
CA VAL A 178 -11.15 -19.75 8.22
C VAL A 178 -10.35 -20.23 9.43
N ALA A 179 -10.36 -19.46 10.52
CA ALA A 179 -9.58 -19.75 11.71
C ALA A 179 -10.24 -20.76 12.68
N ASN A 180 -11.56 -21.03 12.53
CA ASN A 180 -12.34 -21.93 13.38
C ASN A 180 -12.68 -23.25 12.70
#